data_AF-A0A9E6W2F8-F1
#
_entry.id   AF-A0A9E6W2F8-F1
#
_cell.length_a   1.000
_cell.length_b   1.000
_cell.length_c   1.000
_cell.angle_alpha   90.00
_cell.angle_beta   90.00
_cell.angle_gamma   90.00
#
_symmetry.space_group_name_H-M   'P 1'
#
loop_
_entity.id
_entity.type
_entity.pdbx_description
1 polymer ?
#
loop_
_entity_poly.entity_id
_entity_poly.type
_entity_poly.pdbx_seq_one_letter_code
_entity_poly.pdbx_strand_id
1 'polypeptide(L)'
;MNQPNDGKKYWLDDPKNIDKIFYAVLIVCIAISIPDIFALFDLFYHKHLEFQFEEIPNFYGFYGLISYIGLVLIAKQLRKVLMRDEDYYD
;
A
#
# COMPACT_ATOMS: atom_id res chain seq x y z
N MET A 1 -11.61 26.27 11.64
CA MET A 1 -10.73 27.43 11.88
C MET A 1 -9.66 27.49 10.79
N ASN A 2 -9.64 28.56 9.99
CA ASN A 2 -8.64 28.79 8.95
C ASN A 2 -7.27 29.04 9.57
N GLN A 3 -6.25 28.30 9.14
CA GLN A 3 -4.85 28.74 9.25
C GLN A 3 -4.47 29.40 7.91
N PRO A 4 -4.05 30.68 7.90
CA PRO A 4 -3.56 31.32 6.69
C PRO A 4 -2.17 30.78 6.34
N ASN A 5 -2.07 30.24 5.13
CA ASN A 5 -0.87 30.04 4.30
C ASN A 5 0.46 30.56 4.89
N ASP A 6 1.28 29.68 5.49
CA ASP A 6 2.74 29.81 5.41
C ASP A 6 3.12 29.49 3.96
N GLY A 7 3.66 30.47 3.25
CA GLY A 7 3.90 30.48 1.80
C GLY A 7 4.94 29.48 1.27
N LYS A 8 4.96 28.25 1.79
CA LYS A 8 5.80 27.15 1.32
C LYS A 8 4.93 26.15 0.58
N LYS A 9 4.94 26.24 -0.75
CA LYS A 9 4.34 25.22 -1.62
C LYS A 9 5.22 23.96 -1.56
N TYR A 10 4.69 22.85 -1.05
CA TYR A 10 5.43 21.59 -1.02
C TYR A 10 5.28 20.86 -2.35
N TRP A 11 6.33 20.12 -2.73
CA TRP A 11 6.33 19.36 -3.98
C TRP A 11 5.24 18.26 -4.01
N LEU A 12 4.83 17.75 -2.85
CA LEU A 12 3.77 16.75 -2.71
C LEU A 12 2.35 17.33 -2.76
N ASP A 13 2.18 18.66 -2.78
CA ASP A 13 0.86 19.30 -2.88
C ASP A 13 0.32 19.27 -4.32
N ASP A 14 1.20 19.13 -5.32
CA ASP A 14 0.79 19.01 -6.72
C ASP A 14 0.31 17.57 -7.00
N PRO A 15 -0.96 17.37 -7.43
CA PRO A 15 -1.54 16.03 -7.62
C PRO A 15 -0.75 15.19 -8.63
N LYS A 16 -0.11 15.83 -9.61
CA LYS A 16 0.77 15.18 -10.59
C LYS A 16 1.95 14.46 -9.96
N ASN A 17 2.46 14.94 -8.82
CA ASN A 17 3.61 14.33 -8.14
C ASN A 17 3.17 13.17 -7.26
N ILE A 18 1.97 13.26 -6.66
CA ILE A 18 1.33 12.14 -5.96
C ILE A 18 1.07 11.00 -6.95
N ASP A 19 0.52 11.30 -8.13
CA ASP A 19 0.28 10.30 -9.17
C ASP A 19 1.56 9.60 -9.61
N LYS A 20 2.66 10.37 -9.80
CA LYS A 20 3.97 9.78 -10.12
C LYS A 20 4.48 8.83 -9.05
N ILE A 21 4.32 9.17 -7.76
CA ILE A 21 4.73 8.29 -6.66
C ILE A 21 3.89 7.02 -6.68
N PHE A 22 2.58 7.14 -6.89
CA PHE A 22 1.70 5.98 -7.01
C PHE A 22 2.11 5.06 -8.17
N TYR A 23 2.34 5.62 -9.37
CA TYR A 23 2.81 4.84 -10.51
C TYR A 23 4.21 4.25 -10.28
N ALA A 24 5.12 4.97 -9.61
CA ALA A 24 6.45 4.46 -9.29
C ALA A 24 6.37 3.24 -8.35
N VAL A 25 5.57 3.32 -7.28
CA VAL A 25 5.34 2.20 -6.36
C VAL A 25 4.73 1.02 -7.12
N LEU A 26 3.74 1.27 -7.98
CA LEU A 26 3.08 0.24 -8.76
C LEU A 26 4.05 -0.46 -9.73
N ILE A 27 4.92 0.30 -10.41
CA ILE A 27 5.98 -0.23 -11.28
C ILE A 27 6.95 -1.09 -10.46
N VAL A 28 7.38 -0.65 -9.28
CA VAL A 28 8.29 -1.42 -8.41
C VAL A 28 7.65 -2.73 -7.96
N CYS A 29 6.38 -2.71 -7.53
CA CYS A 29 5.64 -3.93 -7.17
C CYS A 29 5.55 -4.92 -8.33
N ILE A 30 5.21 -4.45 -9.53
CA ILE A 30 5.17 -5.31 -10.73
C ILE A 30 6.56 -5.84 -11.05
N ALA A 31 7.58 -4.99 -11.07
CA ALA A 31 8.95 -5.37 -11.41
C ALA A 31 9.51 -6.45 -10.48
N ILE A 32 9.24 -6.35 -9.17
CA ILE A 32 9.63 -7.37 -8.18
C ILE A 32 8.82 -8.66 -8.34
N SER A 33 7.58 -8.59 -8.85
CA SER A 33 6.73 -9.77 -9.09
C SER A 33 7.07 -10.52 -10.40
N ILE A 34 7.71 -9.86 -11.38
CA ILE A 34 8.05 -10.46 -12.69
C ILE A 34 8.90 -11.75 -12.56
N PRO A 35 9.96 -11.80 -11.74
CA PRO A 35 10.78 -13.01 -11.57
C PRO A 35 10.00 -14.22 -11.03
N ASP A 36 9.05 -13.98 -10.12
CA ASP A 36 8.17 -15.01 -9.56
C ASP A 36 7.14 -15.47 -10.59
N ILE A 37 6.57 -14.55 -11.37
CA ILE A 37 5.62 -14.86 -12.46
C ILE A 37 6.28 -15.65 -13.59
N PHE A 38 7.54 -15.34 -13.91
CA PHE A 38 8.28 -16.02 -14.97
C PHE A 38 8.90 -17.35 -14.53
N ALA A 39 8.61 -17.80 -13.29
CA ALA A 39 9.15 -19.02 -12.69
C ALA A 39 10.68 -19.13 -12.76
N LEU A 40 11.38 -18.00 -12.94
CA LEU A 40 12.84 -17.99 -13.07
C LEU A 40 13.50 -18.37 -11.74
N PHE A 41 12.80 -18.16 -10.63
CA PHE A 41 13.20 -18.55 -9.28
C PHE A 41 13.01 -20.04 -8.99
N ASP A 42 12.14 -20.75 -9.70
CA ASP A 42 11.86 -22.17 -9.46
C ASP A 42 13.07 -23.07 -9.80
N LEU A 43 13.99 -22.55 -10.64
CA LEU A 43 15.26 -23.23 -10.97
C LEU A 43 16.34 -23.04 -9.89
N PHE A 44 16.26 -22.01 -9.04
CA PHE A 44 17.33 -21.63 -8.12
C PHE A 44 16.96 -21.73 -6.63
N TYR A 45 15.67 -21.73 -6.28
CA TYR A 45 15.20 -21.69 -4.90
C TYR A 45 14.32 -22.89 -4.56
N HIS A 46 14.89 -23.88 -3.87
CA HIS A 46 14.09 -24.88 -3.17
C HIS A 46 13.42 -24.18 -1.97
N LYS A 47 12.18 -23.75 -2.16
CA LYS A 47 11.38 -23.13 -1.12
C LYS A 47 11.02 -24.21 -0.09
N HIS A 48 11.54 -24.12 1.13
CA HIS A 48 11.10 -24.95 2.26
C HIS A 48 9.73 -24.45 2.74
N LEU A 49 8.68 -24.86 2.03
CA LEU A 49 7.31 -24.47 2.32
C LEU A 49 6.79 -25.36 3.46
N GLU A 50 6.52 -24.80 4.64
CA GLU A 50 5.87 -25.54 5.73
C GLU A 50 4.34 -25.63 5.55
N PHE A 51 3.77 -24.81 4.66
CA PHE A 51 2.33 -24.71 4.46
C PHE A 51 1.91 -24.90 2.99
N GLN A 52 0.83 -25.66 2.75
CA GLN A 52 0.35 -26.01 1.39
C GLN A 52 -0.12 -24.82 0.55
N PHE A 53 -0.55 -23.72 1.18
CA PHE A 53 -1.01 -22.50 0.48
C PHE A 53 0.14 -21.69 -0.13
N GLU A 54 1.36 -22.03 0.26
CA GLU A 54 2.56 -21.30 -0.08
C GLU A 54 3.11 -21.72 -1.46
N GLU A 55 2.53 -22.78 -2.06
CA GLU A 55 2.72 -23.24 -3.44
C GLU A 55 2.06 -22.29 -4.47
N ILE A 56 1.20 -21.38 -4.03
CA ILE A 56 0.55 -20.43 -4.94
C ILE A 56 1.63 -19.46 -5.47
N PRO A 57 1.82 -19.38 -6.81
CA PRO A 57 2.78 -18.45 -7.39
C PRO A 57 2.40 -17.01 -7.02
N ASN A 58 3.40 -16.24 -6.60
CA ASN A 58 3.24 -14.86 -6.14
C ASN A 58 2.31 -14.66 -4.92
N PHE A 59 2.10 -15.68 -4.07
CA PHE A 59 1.27 -15.59 -2.86
C PHE A 59 1.63 -14.38 -1.99
N TYR A 60 2.93 -14.20 -1.70
CA TYR A 60 3.43 -13.14 -0.83
C TYR A 60 3.22 -11.74 -1.42
N GLY A 61 3.36 -11.58 -2.74
CA GLY A 61 3.09 -10.31 -3.42
C GLY A 61 1.62 -9.91 -3.31
N PHE A 62 0.70 -10.84 -3.58
CA PHE A 62 -0.74 -10.60 -3.41
C PHE A 62 -1.12 -10.40 -1.95
N TYR A 63 -0.58 -11.21 -1.03
CA TYR A 63 -0.85 -11.11 0.39
C TYR A 63 -0.45 -9.75 0.95
N GLY A 64 0.76 -9.26 0.63
CA GLY A 64 1.22 -7.94 1.04
C GLY A 64 0.35 -6.81 0.50
N LEU A 65 -0.01 -6.86 -0.79
CA LEU A 65 -0.89 -5.87 -1.43
C LEU A 65 -2.27 -5.82 -0.77
N ILE A 66 -2.93 -6.98 -0.62
CA ILE A 66 -4.26 -7.10 -0.03
C ILE A 66 -4.24 -6.66 1.43
N SER A 67 -3.22 -7.06 2.19
CA SER A 67 -3.06 -6.68 3.60
C SER A 67 -2.95 -5.17 3.75
N TYR A 68 -2.16 -4.51 2.90
CA TYR A 68 -1.99 -3.05 2.95
C TYR A 68 -3.29 -2.31 2.60
N ILE A 69 -3.98 -2.71 1.52
CA ILE A 69 -5.28 -2.13 1.14
C ILE A 69 -6.29 -2.33 2.27
N GLY A 70 -6.36 -3.54 2.84
CA GLY A 70 -7.21 -3.85 3.98
C GLY A 70 -6.95 -2.96 5.18
N LEU A 71 -5.68 -2.76 5.55
CA LEU A 71 -5.27 -1.88 6.65
C LEU A 71 -5.76 -0.45 6.44
N VAL A 72 -5.57 0.12 5.25
CA VAL A 72 -6.00 1.48 4.92
C VAL A 72 -7.53 1.61 4.97
N LEU A 73 -8.26 0.62 4.46
CA LEU A 73 -9.73 0.61 4.49
C LEU A 73 -10.26 0.51 5.92
N ILE A 74 -9.67 -0.36 6.74
CA ILE A 74 -10.02 -0.50 8.16
C ILE A 74 -9.76 0.82 8.88
N ALA A 75 -8.59 1.44 8.70
CA ALA A 75 -8.27 2.73 9.31
C ALA A 75 -9.28 3.82 8.90
N LYS A 76 -9.68 3.86 7.61
CA LYS A 76 -10.68 4.79 7.11
C LYS A 76 -12.07 4.54 7.72
N GLN A 77 -12.43 3.28 7.95
CA GLN A 77 -13.70 2.94 8.58
C GLN A 77 -13.69 3.22 10.08
N LEU A 78 -12.60 2.91 10.77
CA LEU A 78 -12.36 3.26 12.18
C LEU A 78 -12.45 4.77 12.39
N ARG A 79 -11.93 5.57 11.45
CA ARG A 79 -12.07 7.03 11.52
C ARG A 79 -13.53 7.46 11.64
N LYS A 80 -14.47 6.84 10.93
CA LYS A 80 -15.90 7.19 11.04
C LYS A 80 -16.50 6.84 12.40
N VAL A 81 -16.02 5.77 13.02
CA VAL A 81 -16.49 5.31 14.34
C VAL A 81 -15.87 6.13 15.47
N LEU A 82 -14.60 6.51 15.33
CA LEU A 82 -13.84 7.26 16.33
C LEU A 82 -14.01 8.77 16.22
N MET A 83 -14.47 9.30 15.07
CA MET A 83 -14.69 10.73 14.88
C MET A 83 -15.85 11.15 15.79
N ARG A 84 -15.50 11.95 16.81
CA ARG A 84 -16.40 12.49 17.81
C ARG A 84 -16.90 13.87 17.36
N ASP A 85 -18.12 14.21 17.76
CA ASP A 85 -18.72 15.53 17.48
C ASP A 85 -17.82 16.66 17.96
N GLU A 86 -17.77 17.73 17.15
CA GLU A 86 -16.90 18.89 17.40
C GLU A 86 -17.32 19.67 18.66
N ASP A 87 -18.59 19.54 19.06
CA ASP A 87 -19.20 20.24 20.19
C ASP A 87 -18.93 19.58 21.56
N TYR A 88 -18.03 18.59 21.65
CA TYR A 88 -17.80 17.84 22.91
C TYR A 88 -17.07 18.66 24.00
N TYR A 89 -16.44 19.77 23.65
CA TYR A 89 -15.71 20.64 24.59
C TYR A 89 -16.23 22.08 24.64
N ASP A 90 -17.34 22.36 23.94
CA ASP A 90 -18.17 23.54 24.19
C ASP A 90 -19.21 23.21 25.28
#